data_AF-A0A2A4MUQ0-F1
#
_entry.id   AF-A0A2A4MUQ0-F1
#
_cell.length_a   1.000
_cell.length_b   1.000
_cell.length_c   1.000
_cell.angle_alpha   90.00
_cell.angle_beta   90.00
_cell.angle_gamma   90.00
#
_symmetry.space_group_name_H-M   'P 1'
#
loop_
_entity.id
_entity.type
_entity.pdbx_description
1 polymer ?
#
loop_
_entity_poly.entity_id
_entity_poly.type
_entity_poly.pdbx_seq_one_letter_code
_entity_poly.pdbx_strand_id
1 'polypeptide(L)'
;MFKVFLISVFSLFVISCAVRPVNIEMTPSQRENLNVIKIYNLVVQDEVRFLLSLSPDATGVRIVGQDMGDSFNYWASQSEKKLMDKFYEVTEKIDVRKILGNGIYIESTGHYSIIGKQESAQTIKLSSKKLEDKIDALVEGEALLYIENQYYFVNDAKTLQTTTSAKLYFGGVPKKSVEKKPFDMDETEDNVIQKRKPGYYNTFVYQSDQVGPGKGDSLSLWGRHDGALFVSTLEESASLVSLMLNYDLNPKLNKNCLESAKAYHFGPYDKSIVKGEIVLNDTDWVALRGSKDGAIYLFPTTALLSAGLDGKSVSHCNSSKGGQ
;
A
#
# COMPACT_ATOMS: atom_id res chain seq x y z
N MET A 1 36.65 23.56 -38.27
CA MET A 1 36.83 23.52 -36.81
C MET A 1 35.51 23.89 -36.15
N PHE A 2 34.52 22.98 -36.18
CA PHE A 2 33.18 23.16 -35.59
C PHE A 2 32.58 21.77 -35.35
N LYS A 3 32.79 21.20 -34.16
CA LYS A 3 32.19 19.93 -33.71
C LYS A 3 32.27 19.83 -32.18
N VAL A 4 31.50 20.62 -31.42
CA VAL A 4 31.04 20.26 -30.06
C VAL A 4 29.87 21.20 -29.72
N PHE A 5 28.62 20.81 -29.95
CA PHE A 5 27.44 21.39 -29.27
C PHE A 5 26.18 20.61 -29.67
N LEU A 6 26.08 19.32 -29.34
CA LEU A 6 24.80 18.59 -29.46
C LEU A 6 24.72 17.32 -28.60
N ILE A 7 25.19 17.38 -27.36
CA ILE A 7 24.98 16.31 -26.36
C ILE A 7 24.63 16.97 -25.03
N SER A 8 23.47 17.61 -24.92
CA SER A 8 22.94 18.06 -23.62
C SER A 8 21.42 18.36 -23.64
N VAL A 9 20.61 17.59 -24.38
CA VAL A 9 19.14 17.75 -24.38
C VAL A 9 18.38 16.40 -24.31
N PHE A 10 19.06 15.27 -24.08
CA PHE A 10 18.40 13.95 -24.05
C PHE A 10 18.29 13.31 -22.65
N SER A 11 18.66 14.02 -21.58
CA SER A 11 18.64 13.48 -20.20
C SER A 11 17.39 13.85 -19.39
N LEU A 12 16.39 14.53 -19.99
CA LEU A 12 15.18 14.99 -19.30
C LEU A 12 13.92 14.12 -19.54
N PHE A 13 14.04 13.00 -20.27
CA PHE A 13 12.89 12.15 -20.64
C PHE A 13 12.92 10.73 -20.07
N VAL A 14 13.64 10.51 -18.96
CA VAL A 14 13.55 9.25 -18.20
C VAL A 14 12.89 9.48 -16.83
N ILE A 15 11.89 10.37 -16.77
CA ILE A 15 10.83 10.17 -15.78
C ILE A 15 9.96 9.07 -16.37
N SER A 16 10.41 7.82 -16.24
CA SER A 16 9.51 6.71 -16.31
C SER A 16 8.46 6.99 -15.24
N CYS A 17 7.28 7.42 -15.65
CA CYS A 17 6.07 7.11 -14.94
C CYS A 17 6.13 5.59 -14.75
N ALA A 18 6.69 5.14 -13.63
CA ALA A 18 6.55 3.77 -13.20
C ALA A 18 5.06 3.62 -12.94
N VAL A 19 4.33 3.26 -14.00
CA VAL A 19 2.91 2.97 -13.94
C VAL A 19 2.83 1.88 -12.90
N ARG A 20 2.30 2.22 -11.71
CA ARG A 20 2.05 1.23 -10.66
C ARG A 20 1.32 0.06 -11.33
N PRO A 21 1.68 -1.19 -11.04
CA PRO A 21 1.03 -2.32 -11.67
C PRO A 21 -0.47 -2.14 -11.52
N VAL A 22 -1.20 -2.26 -12.63
CA VAL A 22 -2.66 -2.21 -12.59
C VAL A 22 -3.13 -3.40 -11.75
N ASN A 23 -4.19 -3.20 -10.96
CA ASN A 23 -4.87 -4.28 -10.24
C ASN A 23 -5.04 -5.55 -11.11
N ILE A 24 -4.77 -6.71 -10.52
CA ILE A 24 -5.03 -8.02 -11.11
C ILE A 24 -6.07 -8.71 -10.23
N GLU A 25 -7.31 -8.79 -10.70
CA GLU A 25 -8.37 -9.54 -10.02
C GLU A 25 -8.16 -11.05 -10.19
N MET A 26 -8.57 -11.85 -9.19
CA MET A 26 -8.63 -13.30 -9.35
C MET A 26 -9.73 -13.71 -10.32
N THR A 27 -9.40 -14.64 -11.21
CA THR A 27 -10.39 -15.33 -12.04
C THR A 27 -11.36 -16.15 -11.17
N PRO A 28 -12.59 -16.42 -11.63
CA PRO A 28 -13.53 -17.29 -10.91
C PRO A 28 -12.94 -18.66 -10.58
N SER A 29 -12.25 -19.30 -11.55
CA SER A 29 -11.61 -20.60 -11.34
C SER A 29 -10.51 -20.56 -10.27
N GLN A 30 -9.70 -19.49 -10.21
CA GLN A 30 -8.72 -19.33 -9.13
C GLN A 30 -9.39 -19.21 -7.76
N ARG A 31 -10.51 -18.49 -7.66
CA ARG A 31 -11.29 -18.37 -6.42
C ARG A 31 -11.91 -19.68 -5.99
N GLU A 32 -12.54 -20.41 -6.91
CA GLU A 32 -13.21 -21.69 -6.64
C GLU A 32 -12.23 -22.79 -6.21
N ASN A 33 -11.03 -22.79 -6.77
CA ASN A 33 -10.02 -23.82 -6.50
C ASN A 33 -9.12 -23.49 -5.30
N LEU A 34 -9.11 -22.24 -4.80
CA LEU A 34 -8.26 -21.82 -3.70
C LEU A 34 -8.82 -22.30 -2.36
N ASN A 35 -8.08 -23.16 -1.68
CA ASN A 35 -8.47 -23.72 -0.37
C ASN A 35 -7.57 -23.22 0.76
N VAL A 36 -6.28 -23.05 0.46
CA VAL A 36 -5.24 -22.74 1.45
C VAL A 36 -4.45 -21.50 1.04
N ILE A 37 -4.30 -20.56 1.96
CA ILE A 37 -3.41 -19.40 1.79
C ILE A 37 -2.28 -19.49 2.80
N LYS A 38 -1.04 -19.55 2.29
CA LYS A 38 0.19 -19.37 3.06
C LYS A 38 0.54 -17.89 3.05
N ILE A 39 0.79 -17.29 4.22
CA ILE A 39 1.06 -15.84 4.31
C ILE A 39 2.54 -15.58 4.52
N TYR A 40 3.06 -14.61 3.75
CA TYR A 40 4.34 -13.94 4.04
C TYR A 40 4.07 -12.44 4.13
N ASN A 41 3.94 -11.96 5.36
CA ASN A 41 3.72 -10.54 5.64
C ASN A 41 5.06 -9.86 5.90
N LEU A 42 5.47 -8.94 5.03
CA LEU A 42 6.67 -8.14 5.14
C LEU A 42 6.30 -6.72 5.54
N VAL A 43 6.97 -6.21 6.56
CA VAL A 43 7.02 -4.77 6.84
C VAL A 43 8.41 -4.31 6.44
N VAL A 44 8.49 -3.47 5.41
CA VAL A 44 9.77 -3.05 4.80
C VAL A 44 10.55 -2.10 5.71
N GLN A 45 9.89 -1.54 6.73
CA GLN A 45 10.40 -0.45 7.54
C GLN A 45 10.14 -0.73 9.02
N ASP A 46 11.20 -0.83 9.83
CA ASP A 46 11.08 -0.92 11.29
C ASP A 46 10.99 0.48 11.95
N GLU A 47 11.17 1.55 11.16
CA GLU A 47 11.19 2.95 11.63
C GLU A 47 10.17 3.83 10.91
N VAL A 48 9.58 4.77 11.66
CA VAL A 48 8.63 5.75 11.14
C VAL A 48 9.35 6.74 10.23
N ARG A 49 8.85 6.91 8.99
CA ARG A 49 9.42 7.85 8.01
C ARG A 49 8.61 9.14 7.92
N PHE A 50 9.33 10.26 7.81
CA PHE A 50 8.77 11.60 7.68
C PHE A 50 9.12 12.18 6.33
N LEU A 51 8.10 12.61 5.61
CA LEU A 51 8.25 13.44 4.42
C LEU A 51 7.96 14.87 4.85
N LEU A 52 8.98 15.56 5.35
CA LEU A 52 8.87 16.99 5.60
C LEU A 52 8.91 17.70 4.24
N SER A 53 7.93 18.56 4.01
CA SER A 53 7.95 19.46 2.86
C SER A 53 9.19 20.33 2.97
N LEU A 54 10.15 20.11 2.06
CA LEU A 54 11.33 20.95 1.94
C LEU A 54 10.85 22.39 1.68
N SER A 55 11.52 23.36 2.30
CA SER A 55 11.30 24.78 2.01
C SER A 55 11.19 25.01 0.49
N PRO A 56 10.28 25.89 0.01
CA PRO A 56 10.20 26.25 -1.41
C PRO A 56 11.54 26.77 -1.98
N ASP A 57 12.48 27.18 -1.12
CA ASP A 57 13.83 27.64 -1.51
C ASP A 57 14.85 26.49 -1.67
N ALA A 58 14.51 25.27 -1.23
CA ALA A 58 15.34 24.08 -1.40
C ALA A 58 15.18 23.52 -2.82
N THR A 59 15.76 24.24 -3.77
CA THR A 59 15.85 23.82 -5.16
C THR A 59 16.76 22.58 -5.27
N GLY A 60 16.15 21.42 -5.56
CA GLY A 60 16.79 20.50 -6.52
C GLY A 60 17.24 19.12 -6.07
N VAL A 61 16.91 18.59 -4.88
CA VAL A 61 17.27 17.19 -4.55
C VAL A 61 16.05 16.41 -4.04
N ARG A 62 15.48 15.59 -4.92
CA ARG A 62 14.46 14.57 -4.64
C ARG A 62 15.17 13.27 -4.27
N ILE A 63 14.99 12.76 -3.06
CA ILE A 63 15.58 11.47 -2.67
C ILE A 63 14.47 10.42 -2.67
N VAL A 64 14.65 9.41 -3.53
CA VAL A 64 13.80 8.23 -3.62
C VAL A 64 14.41 7.16 -2.74
N GLY A 65 13.72 6.81 -1.66
CA GLY A 65 13.55 5.44 -1.17
C GLY A 65 14.75 4.67 -0.57
N GLN A 66 16.02 4.94 -0.90
CA GLN A 66 17.08 3.99 -0.57
C GLN A 66 18.08 4.37 0.52
N ASP A 67 18.41 5.64 0.79
CA ASP A 67 19.34 5.99 1.89
C ASP A 67 18.96 7.34 2.52
N MET A 68 17.78 7.40 3.15
CA MET A 68 17.28 8.66 3.74
C MET A 68 17.69 8.92 5.18
N GLY A 69 18.30 7.94 5.88
CA GLY A 69 18.83 8.15 7.24
C GLY A 69 19.82 9.32 7.32
N ASP A 70 20.64 9.49 6.27
CA ASP A 70 21.57 10.62 6.15
C ASP A 70 20.91 11.88 5.59
N SER A 71 19.88 11.74 4.76
CA SER A 71 19.24 12.89 4.10
C SER A 71 18.26 13.66 4.98
N PHE A 72 17.61 13.00 5.94
CA PHE A 72 16.73 13.65 6.91
C PHE A 72 17.53 14.64 7.78
N ASN A 73 18.78 14.27 8.07
CA ASN A 73 19.71 15.07 8.85
C ASN A 73 20.15 16.37 8.16
N TYR A 74 20.06 16.47 6.84
CA TYR A 74 20.64 17.61 6.13
C TYR A 74 19.71 18.84 6.09
N TRP A 75 18.39 18.66 6.21
CA TRP A 75 17.42 19.77 5.97
C TRP A 75 16.42 20.05 7.09
N ALA A 76 16.30 19.20 8.11
CA ALA A 76 15.46 19.50 9.27
C ALA A 76 16.10 20.59 10.15
N SER A 77 15.31 21.58 10.58
CA SER A 77 15.75 22.53 11.60
C SER A 77 16.11 21.79 12.90
N GLN A 78 17.01 22.33 13.71
CA GLN A 78 17.38 21.72 15.00
C GLN A 78 16.16 21.50 15.92
N SER A 79 15.16 22.38 15.84
CA SER A 79 13.87 22.22 16.53
C SER A 79 13.07 21.02 16.04
N GLU A 80 13.03 20.77 14.73
CA GLU A 80 12.32 19.62 14.15
C GLU A 80 13.05 18.31 14.50
N LYS A 81 14.39 18.30 14.47
CA LYS A 81 15.18 17.15 14.93
C LYS A 81 14.86 16.79 16.38
N LYS A 82 14.85 17.77 17.29
CA LYS A 82 14.54 17.54 18.70
C LYS A 82 13.10 17.03 18.92
N LEU A 83 12.14 17.50 18.13
CA LEU A 83 10.77 16.99 18.19
C LEU A 83 10.69 15.56 17.67
N MET A 84 11.46 15.26 16.63
CA MET A 84 11.58 13.93 16.07
C MET A 84 12.23 12.95 17.02
N ASP A 85 13.32 13.33 17.69
CA ASP A 85 13.97 12.52 18.70
C ASP A 85 12.98 12.12 19.80
N LYS A 86 12.19 13.09 20.30
CA LYS A 86 11.12 12.81 21.29
C LYS A 86 10.04 11.89 20.76
N PHE A 87 9.66 12.03 19.50
CA PHE A 87 8.68 11.13 18.88
C PHE A 87 9.25 9.72 18.75
N TYR A 88 10.51 9.58 18.36
CA TYR A 88 11.17 8.28 18.28
C TYR A 88 11.38 7.65 19.67
N GLU A 89 11.74 8.42 20.70
CA GLU A 89 11.85 7.94 22.10
C GLU A 89 10.57 7.27 22.59
N VAL A 90 9.39 7.75 22.15
CA VAL A 90 8.10 7.15 22.54
C VAL A 90 7.65 6.05 21.58
N THR A 91 8.04 6.09 20.30
CA THR A 91 7.56 5.14 19.29
C THR A 91 8.51 4.00 18.96
N GLU A 92 9.80 4.08 19.28
CA GLU A 92 10.79 3.01 19.05
C GLU A 92 10.44 1.70 19.77
N LYS A 93 9.66 1.80 20.84
CA LYS A 93 9.20 0.66 21.65
C LYS A 93 7.98 -0.02 21.04
N ILE A 94 7.35 0.60 20.04
CA ILE A 94 6.16 0.07 19.39
C ILE A 94 6.60 -0.92 18.31
N ASP A 95 6.23 -2.17 18.49
CA ASP A 95 6.39 -3.18 17.45
C ASP A 95 5.28 -3.02 16.39
N VAL A 96 5.51 -2.14 15.42
CA VAL A 96 4.60 -1.92 14.28
C VAL A 96 4.38 -3.22 13.49
N ARG A 97 5.35 -4.13 13.48
CA ARG A 97 5.24 -5.42 12.80
C ARG A 97 4.25 -6.34 13.50
N LYS A 98 4.17 -6.27 14.83
CA LYS A 98 3.14 -6.95 15.61
C LYS A 98 1.75 -6.39 15.32
N ILE A 99 1.62 -5.06 15.25
CA ILE A 99 0.35 -4.38 14.96
C ILE A 99 -0.18 -4.77 13.57
N LEU A 100 0.62 -4.50 12.52
CA LEU A 100 0.24 -4.80 11.14
C LEU A 100 0.17 -6.31 10.87
N GLY A 101 1.01 -7.10 11.55
CA GLY A 101 0.94 -8.55 11.56
C GLY A 101 -0.44 -9.01 12.01
N ASN A 102 -0.79 -8.75 13.27
CA ASN A 102 -2.05 -9.21 13.87
C ASN A 102 -3.29 -8.73 13.13
N GLY A 103 -3.36 -7.44 12.75
CA GLY A 103 -4.55 -6.88 12.12
C GLY A 103 -4.93 -7.54 10.79
N ILE A 104 -3.94 -7.95 9.99
CA ILE A 104 -4.16 -8.59 8.69
C ILE A 104 -4.68 -10.04 8.81
N TYR A 105 -4.49 -10.70 9.95
CA TYR A 105 -4.92 -12.09 10.15
C TYR A 105 -6.37 -12.25 10.60
N ILE A 106 -6.99 -11.22 11.19
CA ILE A 106 -8.26 -11.37 11.92
C ILE A 106 -9.48 -11.54 10.99
N GLU A 107 -9.45 -11.01 9.76
CA GLU A 107 -10.61 -11.04 8.84
C GLU A 107 -10.53 -12.10 7.72
N SER A 108 -9.35 -12.68 7.49
CA SER A 108 -9.11 -13.61 6.37
C SER A 108 -9.53 -15.06 6.64
N THR A 109 -10.04 -15.37 7.83
CA THR A 109 -10.25 -16.76 8.29
C THR A 109 -11.59 -17.39 7.89
N GLY A 110 -12.53 -16.62 7.35
CA GLY A 110 -13.87 -17.13 7.03
C GLY A 110 -13.96 -17.93 5.72
N HIS A 111 -13.07 -17.68 4.76
CA HIS A 111 -13.17 -18.22 3.40
C HIS A 111 -12.06 -19.20 3.02
N TYR A 112 -10.90 -19.12 3.67
CA TYR A 112 -9.72 -19.92 3.31
C TYR A 112 -9.04 -20.47 4.56
N SER A 113 -8.41 -21.64 4.44
CA SER A 113 -7.51 -22.14 5.47
C SER A 113 -6.21 -21.35 5.44
N ILE A 114 -5.91 -20.61 6.51
CA ILE A 114 -4.71 -19.77 6.59
C ILE A 114 -3.58 -20.52 7.30
N ILE A 115 -2.44 -20.71 6.62
CA ILE A 115 -1.20 -21.29 7.16
C ILE A 115 -0.13 -20.21 7.31
N GLY A 116 0.68 -20.29 8.37
CA GLY A 116 1.74 -19.33 8.64
C GLY A 116 1.23 -18.04 9.28
N LYS A 117 0.19 -18.16 10.12
CA LYS A 117 -0.19 -17.08 11.02
C LYS A 117 0.96 -16.81 11.98
N GLN A 118 1.44 -15.58 11.99
CA GLN A 118 2.50 -15.14 12.88
C GLN A 118 2.00 -13.92 13.64
N GLU A 119 2.35 -13.80 14.90
CA GLU A 119 1.96 -12.63 15.69
C GLU A 119 2.66 -11.34 15.21
N SER A 120 3.70 -11.45 14.40
CA SER A 120 4.46 -10.33 13.85
C SER A 120 4.77 -10.55 12.37
N ALA A 121 4.78 -9.46 11.61
CA ALA A 121 5.34 -9.43 10.27
C ALA A 121 6.85 -9.68 10.25
N GLN A 122 7.34 -10.15 9.10
CA GLN A 122 8.74 -10.36 8.77
C GLN A 122 9.44 -9.03 8.47
N THR A 123 10.74 -8.97 8.73
CA THR A 123 11.63 -7.84 8.39
C THR A 123 12.49 -8.10 7.16
N ILE A 124 12.68 -9.37 6.82
CA ILE A 124 13.60 -9.78 5.75
C ILE A 124 12.82 -9.84 4.44
N LYS A 125 13.16 -8.97 3.49
CA LYS A 125 12.67 -9.11 2.11
C LYS A 125 13.20 -10.42 1.53
N LEU A 126 12.31 -11.24 0.94
CA LEU A 126 12.74 -12.46 0.27
C LEU A 126 13.56 -12.10 -0.97
N SER A 127 14.70 -12.77 -1.15
CA SER A 127 15.39 -12.75 -2.44
C SER A 127 14.51 -13.42 -3.50
N SER A 128 14.74 -13.08 -4.77
CA SER A 128 14.01 -13.65 -5.91
C SER A 128 13.98 -15.17 -5.84
N LYS A 129 15.13 -15.80 -5.58
CA LYS A 129 15.26 -17.25 -5.43
C LYS A 129 14.42 -17.81 -4.27
N LYS A 130 14.46 -17.20 -3.08
CA LYS A 130 13.67 -17.69 -1.93
C LYS A 130 12.16 -17.55 -2.15
N LEU A 131 11.75 -16.48 -2.84
CA LEU A 131 10.35 -16.31 -3.23
C LEU A 131 9.95 -17.38 -4.26
N GLU A 132 10.77 -17.62 -5.27
CA GLU A 132 10.55 -18.70 -6.26
C GLU A 132 10.48 -20.08 -5.59
N ASP A 133 11.41 -20.41 -4.69
CA ASP A 133 11.41 -21.68 -3.96
C ASP A 133 10.11 -21.87 -3.16
N LYS A 134 9.60 -20.80 -2.52
CA LYS A 134 8.32 -20.84 -1.80
C LYS A 134 7.14 -21.03 -2.74
N ILE A 135 7.14 -20.40 -3.91
CA ILE A 135 6.08 -20.53 -4.91
C ILE A 135 6.10 -21.93 -5.53
N ASP A 136 7.28 -22.46 -5.83
CA ASP A 136 7.46 -23.80 -6.41
C ASP A 136 7.05 -24.92 -5.44
N ALA A 137 7.08 -24.67 -4.14
CA ALA A 137 6.60 -25.58 -3.10
C ALA A 137 5.06 -25.58 -2.94
N LEU A 138 4.32 -24.72 -3.65
CA LEU A 138 2.86 -24.69 -3.59
C LEU A 138 2.26 -25.81 -4.46
N VAL A 139 1.33 -26.57 -3.89
CA VAL A 139 0.54 -27.56 -4.65
C VAL A 139 -0.76 -26.94 -5.17
N GLU A 140 -1.49 -27.67 -6.00
CA GLU A 140 -2.80 -27.23 -6.49
C GLU A 140 -3.75 -26.91 -5.32
N GLY A 141 -4.49 -25.80 -5.43
CA GLY A 141 -5.38 -25.29 -4.39
C GLY A 141 -4.70 -24.53 -3.25
N GLU A 142 -3.37 -24.39 -3.27
CA GLU A 142 -2.62 -23.50 -2.38
C GLU A 142 -2.23 -22.19 -3.09
N ALA A 143 -2.14 -21.12 -2.32
CA ALA A 143 -1.50 -19.88 -2.75
C ALA A 143 -0.56 -19.30 -1.67
N LEU A 144 0.46 -18.56 -2.12
CA LEU A 144 1.27 -17.69 -1.28
C LEU A 144 0.76 -16.26 -1.38
N LEU A 145 0.24 -15.73 -0.29
CA LEU A 145 -0.08 -14.31 -0.11
C LEU A 145 1.15 -13.58 0.42
N TYR A 146 1.80 -12.83 -0.47
CA TYR A 146 2.95 -12.01 -0.16
C TYR A 146 2.49 -10.54 0.01
N ILE A 147 2.63 -10.02 1.23
CA ILE A 147 2.16 -8.69 1.60
C ILE A 147 3.37 -7.81 1.91
N GLU A 148 3.38 -6.59 1.39
CA GLU A 148 4.40 -5.58 1.68
C GLU A 148 3.72 -4.34 2.24
N ASN A 149 4.06 -3.97 3.48
CA ASN A 149 3.51 -2.79 4.14
C ASN A 149 4.56 -1.68 4.26
N GLN A 150 4.10 -0.45 4.10
CA GLN A 150 4.86 0.78 4.33
C GLN A 150 3.95 1.79 5.03
N TYR A 151 4.53 2.65 5.86
CA TYR A 151 3.80 3.71 6.53
C TYR A 151 4.66 4.97 6.65
N TYR A 152 4.05 6.13 6.53
CA TYR A 152 4.74 7.41 6.59
C TYR A 152 3.75 8.54 6.83
N PHE A 153 4.27 9.63 7.37
CA PHE A 153 3.51 10.86 7.52
C PHE A 153 3.48 11.67 6.22
N VAL A 154 2.31 12.21 5.88
CA VAL A 154 2.08 13.07 4.71
C VAL A 154 1.41 14.38 5.14
N ASN A 155 1.31 15.34 4.21
CA ASN A 155 0.63 16.62 4.43
C ASN A 155 1.18 17.34 5.67
N ASP A 156 2.51 17.55 5.72
CA ASP A 156 3.22 18.12 6.86
C ASP A 156 2.93 17.38 8.18
N ALA A 157 2.97 16.05 8.16
CA ALA A 157 2.66 15.21 9.31
C ALA A 157 1.25 15.36 9.91
N LYS A 158 0.31 16.00 9.21
CA LYS A 158 -1.10 16.00 9.62
C LYS A 158 -1.73 14.63 9.50
N THR A 159 -1.20 13.77 8.64
CA THR A 159 -1.89 12.53 8.28
C THR A 159 -0.91 11.38 8.25
N LEU A 160 -1.27 10.27 8.88
CA LEU A 160 -0.57 9.00 8.74
C LEU A 160 -1.14 8.27 7.52
N GLN A 161 -0.26 7.89 6.60
CA GLN A 161 -0.61 7.08 5.44
C GLN A 161 0.06 5.72 5.55
N THR A 162 -0.68 4.66 5.24
CA THR A 162 -0.11 3.32 5.01
C THR A 162 -0.37 2.88 3.59
N THR A 163 0.56 2.11 3.04
CA THR A 163 0.43 1.48 1.73
C THR A 163 0.74 0.01 1.87
N THR A 164 -0.21 -0.82 1.48
CA THR A 164 -0.12 -2.27 1.53
C THR A 164 -0.22 -2.83 0.12
N SER A 165 0.82 -3.52 -0.35
CA SER A 165 0.76 -4.29 -1.59
C SER A 165 0.48 -5.76 -1.26
N ALA A 166 -0.52 -6.35 -1.89
CA ALA A 166 -0.85 -7.76 -1.73
C ALA A 166 -0.68 -8.48 -3.08
N LYS A 167 0.06 -9.59 -3.07
CA LYS A 167 0.30 -10.46 -4.24
C LYS A 167 -0.08 -11.89 -3.89
N LEU A 168 -0.89 -12.54 -4.71
CA LEU A 168 -1.14 -13.98 -4.60
C LEU A 168 -0.46 -14.74 -5.74
N TYR A 169 0.36 -15.72 -5.37
CA TYR A 169 0.97 -16.68 -6.28
C TYR A 169 0.32 -18.04 -6.06
N PHE A 170 -0.18 -18.67 -7.11
CA PHE A 170 -0.92 -19.93 -7.02
C PHE A 170 -0.02 -21.12 -7.33
N GLY A 171 -0.21 -22.21 -6.57
CA GLY A 171 0.38 -23.50 -6.87
C GLY A 171 -0.25 -24.18 -8.08
N GLY A 172 0.43 -25.20 -8.62
CA GLY A 172 -0.05 -25.93 -9.80
C GLY A 172 0.00 -25.15 -11.12
N VAL A 173 0.36 -23.85 -11.11
CA VAL A 173 0.54 -23.07 -12.35
C VAL A 173 1.84 -23.54 -13.03
N PRO A 174 1.77 -24.09 -14.26
CA PRO A 174 2.95 -24.53 -14.99
C PRO A 174 3.92 -23.38 -15.16
N LYS A 175 5.23 -23.64 -14.97
CA LYS A 175 6.27 -22.68 -15.37
C LYS A 175 6.10 -22.48 -16.88
N LYS A 176 5.55 -21.34 -17.30
CA LYS A 176 5.68 -20.96 -18.71
C LYS A 176 7.18 -20.91 -18.98
N SER A 177 7.65 -21.79 -19.85
CA SER A 177 9.01 -21.71 -20.37
C SER A 177 9.11 -20.35 -21.06
N VAL A 178 9.69 -19.37 -20.37
CA VAL A 178 10.10 -18.13 -21.02
C VAL A 178 11.17 -18.58 -22.00
N GLU A 179 10.86 -18.58 -23.29
CA GLU A 179 11.87 -18.70 -24.34
C GLU A 179 12.94 -17.66 -24.01
N LYS A 180 14.12 -18.13 -23.60
CA LYS A 180 15.28 -17.25 -23.40
C LYS A 180 15.53 -16.60 -24.74
N LYS A 181 15.22 -15.30 -24.86
CA LYS A 181 15.70 -14.54 -26.00
C LYS A 181 17.23 -14.56 -25.94
N PRO A 182 17.95 -14.99 -27.00
CA PRO A 182 19.37 -15.29 -26.91
C PRO A 182 20.32 -14.11 -26.62
N PHE A 183 19.82 -12.90 -26.32
CA PHE A 183 20.62 -11.67 -26.37
C PHE A 183 20.38 -10.63 -25.23
N ASP A 184 19.59 -10.93 -24.21
CA ASP A 184 19.48 -10.03 -23.05
C ASP A 184 20.61 -10.30 -22.05
N MET A 185 21.74 -9.61 -22.24
CA MET A 185 22.96 -9.71 -21.42
C MET A 185 22.96 -8.79 -20.17
N ASP A 186 21.79 -8.55 -19.57
CA ASP A 186 21.70 -7.77 -18.32
C ASP A 186 20.60 -8.34 -17.40
N GLU A 187 20.79 -9.58 -16.95
CA GLU A 187 20.01 -10.15 -15.83
C GLU A 187 20.52 -9.53 -14.51
N THR A 188 20.04 -8.32 -14.19
CA THR A 188 20.07 -7.85 -12.80
C THR A 188 19.14 -8.72 -11.94
N GLU A 189 19.40 -8.87 -10.64
CA GLU A 189 18.59 -9.71 -9.72
C GLU A 189 17.08 -9.40 -9.75
N ASP A 190 16.71 -8.17 -10.14
CA ASP A 190 15.33 -7.71 -10.29
C ASP A 190 14.62 -8.32 -11.52
N ASN A 191 15.34 -8.74 -12.56
CA ASN A 191 14.76 -9.34 -13.78
C ASN A 191 14.28 -10.78 -13.57
N VAL A 192 14.75 -11.47 -12.52
CA VAL A 192 14.34 -12.86 -12.23
C VAL A 192 12.92 -12.92 -11.65
N ILE A 193 12.51 -11.93 -10.84
CA ILE A 193 11.16 -11.83 -10.24
C ILE A 193 10.06 -11.72 -11.32
N GLN A 194 10.40 -11.30 -12.55
CA GLN A 194 9.45 -11.23 -13.66
C GLN A 194 8.98 -12.60 -14.19
N LYS A 195 9.60 -13.72 -13.79
CA LYS A 195 9.32 -15.04 -14.40
C LYS A 195 7.96 -15.65 -13.96
N ARG A 196 7.44 -15.35 -12.77
CA ARG A 196 6.08 -15.74 -12.35
C ARG A 196 5.25 -14.52 -11.97
N LYS A 197 4.29 -14.18 -12.83
CA LYS A 197 3.31 -13.12 -12.52
C LYS A 197 2.35 -13.61 -11.43
N PRO A 198 2.00 -12.77 -10.45
CA PRO A 198 0.99 -13.15 -9.48
C PRO A 198 -0.37 -13.31 -10.18
N GLY A 199 -1.17 -14.26 -9.70
CA GLY A 199 -2.54 -14.45 -10.19
C GLY A 199 -3.52 -13.43 -9.60
N TYR A 200 -3.08 -12.70 -8.57
CA TYR A 200 -3.79 -11.53 -8.04
C TYR A 200 -2.80 -10.50 -7.50
N TYR A 201 -3.12 -9.22 -7.71
CA TYR A 201 -2.35 -8.09 -7.24
C TYR A 201 -3.28 -6.93 -6.91
N ASN A 202 -3.15 -6.37 -5.71
CA ASN A 202 -3.76 -5.08 -5.41
C ASN A 202 -2.87 -4.23 -4.49
N THR A 203 -3.14 -2.94 -4.48
CA THR A 203 -2.59 -1.98 -3.53
C THR A 203 -3.73 -1.37 -2.71
N PHE A 204 -3.53 -1.32 -1.40
CA PHE A 204 -4.43 -0.67 -0.45
C PHE A 204 -3.72 0.55 0.11
N VAL A 205 -4.37 1.71 0.05
CA VAL A 205 -3.83 2.98 0.57
C VAL A 205 -4.77 3.46 1.65
N TYR A 206 -4.32 3.48 2.90
CA TYR A 206 -5.08 4.06 4.01
C TYR A 206 -4.53 5.44 4.32
N GLN A 207 -5.41 6.39 4.58
CA GLN A 207 -5.09 7.75 4.96
C GLN A 207 -5.90 8.12 6.20
N SER A 208 -5.23 8.46 7.31
CA SER A 208 -5.90 8.85 8.55
C SER A 208 -6.64 10.19 8.45
N ASP A 209 -7.42 10.51 9.47
CA ASP A 209 -7.83 11.89 9.74
C ASP A 209 -6.64 12.82 9.92
N GLN A 210 -6.90 14.12 9.75
CA GLN A 210 -5.91 15.17 9.97
C GLN A 210 -5.74 15.46 11.47
N VAL A 211 -4.49 15.53 11.91
CA VAL A 211 -4.09 15.80 13.29
C VAL A 211 -3.31 17.11 13.32
N GLY A 212 -3.84 18.13 13.99
CA GLY A 212 -3.16 19.39 14.21
C GLY A 212 -2.95 20.26 12.96
N PRO A 213 -2.20 21.36 13.09
CA PRO A 213 -2.01 22.34 12.02
C PRO A 213 -0.89 21.97 11.03
N GLY A 214 -0.06 20.97 11.35
CA GLY A 214 1.08 20.50 10.55
C GLY A 214 2.43 20.62 11.27
N LYS A 215 3.47 20.11 10.61
CA LYS A 215 4.87 20.15 11.03
C LYS A 215 5.05 19.66 12.46
N GLY A 216 5.90 20.35 13.24
CA GLY A 216 6.21 20.02 14.63
C GLY A 216 5.00 19.95 15.55
N ASP A 217 3.93 20.72 15.29
CA ASP A 217 2.73 20.72 16.13
C ASP A 217 1.95 19.42 15.97
N SER A 218 1.78 18.96 14.73
CA SER A 218 1.17 17.65 14.45
C SER A 218 2.03 16.51 15.00
N LEU A 219 3.35 16.56 14.81
CA LEU A 219 4.28 15.57 15.36
C LEU A 219 4.18 15.47 16.89
N SER A 220 4.09 16.63 17.54
CA SER A 220 3.92 16.68 18.99
C SER A 220 2.62 16.03 19.42
N LEU A 221 1.53 16.17 18.65
CA LEU A 221 0.26 15.51 18.92
C LEU A 221 0.34 13.99 18.72
N TRP A 222 0.98 13.53 17.65
CA TRP A 222 1.21 12.10 17.40
C TRP A 222 2.03 11.43 18.50
N GLY A 223 3.02 12.14 19.07
CA GLY A 223 3.88 11.64 20.14
C GLY A 223 3.32 11.77 21.56
N ARG A 224 2.15 12.41 21.76
CA ARG A 224 1.54 12.52 23.10
C ARG A 224 1.10 11.15 23.61
N HIS A 225 1.04 11.02 24.93
CA HIS A 225 0.57 9.81 25.62
C HIS A 225 1.28 8.55 25.08
N ASP A 226 2.61 8.62 24.99
CA ASP A 226 3.46 7.53 24.51
C ASP A 226 3.09 7.01 23.11
N GLY A 227 2.68 7.91 22.22
CA GLY A 227 2.33 7.55 20.84
C GLY A 227 0.98 6.85 20.70
N ALA A 228 0.10 6.90 21.71
CA ALA A 228 -1.17 6.17 21.69
C ALA A 228 -2.02 6.43 20.44
N LEU A 229 -2.10 7.69 19.99
CA LEU A 229 -2.83 8.04 18.76
C LEU A 229 -2.21 7.34 17.54
N PHE A 230 -0.88 7.40 17.41
CA PHE A 230 -0.15 6.74 16.33
C PHE A 230 -0.39 5.21 16.32
N VAL A 231 -0.33 4.56 17.49
CA VAL A 231 -0.63 3.12 17.64
C VAL A 231 -2.04 2.81 17.18
N SER A 232 -3.05 3.52 17.71
CA SER A 232 -4.45 3.26 17.37
C SER A 232 -4.75 3.47 15.89
N THR A 233 -4.10 4.46 15.25
CA THR A 233 -4.25 4.71 13.81
C THR A 233 -3.61 3.59 12.97
N LEU A 234 -2.48 3.02 13.40
CA LEU A 234 -1.90 1.84 12.75
C LEU A 234 -2.77 0.58 12.89
N GLU A 235 -3.36 0.37 14.08
CA GLU A 235 -4.29 -0.73 14.34
C GLU A 235 -5.55 -0.62 13.47
N GLU A 236 -6.14 0.58 13.41
CA GLU A 236 -7.27 0.89 12.54
C GLU A 236 -6.92 0.65 11.06
N SER A 237 -5.76 1.14 10.62
CA SER A 237 -5.26 0.93 9.27
C SER A 237 -5.14 -0.56 8.92
N ALA A 238 -4.56 -1.37 9.81
CA ALA A 238 -4.42 -2.80 9.60
C ALA A 238 -5.78 -3.50 9.51
N SER A 239 -6.72 -3.12 10.38
CA SER A 239 -8.08 -3.66 10.40
C SER A 239 -8.83 -3.35 9.09
N LEU A 240 -8.84 -2.08 8.66
CA LEU A 240 -9.53 -1.66 7.43
C LEU A 240 -8.89 -2.25 6.17
N VAL A 241 -7.55 -2.33 6.10
CA VAL A 241 -6.86 -2.99 4.99
C VAL A 241 -7.19 -4.48 4.94
N SER A 242 -7.22 -5.15 6.10
CA SER A 242 -7.60 -6.57 6.22
C SER A 242 -9.02 -6.82 5.70
N LEU A 243 -9.97 -5.98 6.13
CA LEU A 243 -11.35 -6.00 5.65
C LEU A 243 -11.43 -5.83 4.13
N MET A 244 -10.72 -4.85 3.57
CA MET A 244 -10.71 -4.60 2.12
C MET A 244 -9.99 -5.67 1.33
N LEU A 245 -8.92 -6.26 1.86
CA LEU A 245 -8.26 -7.39 1.26
C LEU A 245 -9.20 -8.59 1.19
N ASN A 246 -9.90 -8.90 2.28
CA ASN A 246 -10.89 -9.96 2.29
C ASN A 246 -12.03 -9.69 1.30
N TYR A 247 -12.53 -8.45 1.26
CA TYR A 247 -13.52 -8.02 0.27
C TYR A 247 -13.03 -8.22 -1.17
N ASP A 248 -11.81 -7.82 -1.48
CA ASP A 248 -11.24 -7.90 -2.83
C ASP A 248 -10.92 -9.34 -3.25
N LEU A 249 -10.57 -10.21 -2.29
CA LEU A 249 -10.39 -11.64 -2.54
C LEU A 249 -11.74 -12.38 -2.70
N ASN A 250 -12.79 -11.88 -2.05
CA ASN A 250 -14.11 -12.50 -2.03
C ASN A 250 -15.21 -11.50 -2.41
N PRO A 251 -15.18 -10.91 -3.63
CA PRO A 251 -16.11 -9.85 -3.98
C PRO A 251 -17.53 -10.42 -4.05
N LYS A 252 -18.36 -10.05 -3.06
CA LYS A 252 -19.81 -10.35 -3.02
C LYS A 252 -20.65 -9.22 -3.61
N LEU A 253 -20.05 -8.08 -3.92
CA LEU A 253 -20.79 -6.92 -4.43
C LEU A 253 -21.13 -7.09 -5.91
N ASN A 254 -22.39 -6.83 -6.22
CA ASN A 254 -22.84 -6.62 -7.58
C ASN A 254 -22.26 -5.29 -8.07
N LYS A 255 -21.33 -5.32 -9.04
CA LYS A 255 -20.68 -4.13 -9.62
C LYS A 255 -21.69 -3.09 -10.13
N ASN A 256 -22.94 -3.47 -10.40
CA ASN A 256 -24.02 -2.59 -10.86
C ASN A 256 -24.56 -1.62 -9.79
N CYS A 257 -24.10 -1.71 -8.54
CA CYS A 257 -24.56 -0.91 -7.40
C CYS A 257 -23.54 0.12 -6.90
N LEU A 258 -22.37 0.24 -7.54
CA LEU A 258 -21.30 1.08 -7.01
C LEU A 258 -21.51 2.55 -7.40
N GLU A 259 -21.55 3.44 -6.41
CA GLU A 259 -21.61 4.87 -6.63
C GLU A 259 -20.21 5.43 -6.94
N SER A 260 -20.13 6.35 -7.91
CA SER A 260 -18.88 7.07 -8.20
C SER A 260 -18.65 8.20 -7.19
N ALA A 261 -17.42 8.34 -6.75
CA ALA A 261 -17.00 9.39 -5.82
C ALA A 261 -15.59 9.92 -6.10
N LYS A 262 -15.26 11.02 -5.44
CA LYS A 262 -13.93 11.65 -5.47
C LYS A 262 -13.47 11.96 -4.06
N ALA A 263 -12.21 11.72 -3.77
CA ALA A 263 -11.60 12.03 -2.47
C ALA A 263 -10.24 12.73 -2.63
N TYR A 264 -9.86 13.52 -1.62
CA TYR A 264 -8.51 14.06 -1.53
C TYR A 264 -7.54 13.00 -0.99
N HIS A 265 -6.49 12.76 -1.78
CA HIS A 265 -5.38 11.90 -1.40
C HIS A 265 -4.10 12.73 -1.27
N PHE A 266 -3.46 12.62 -0.12
CA PHE A 266 -2.18 13.24 0.17
C PHE A 266 -1.08 12.23 -0.10
N GLY A 267 -0.48 12.30 -1.29
CA GLY A 267 0.70 11.52 -1.60
C GLY A 267 1.94 12.03 -0.85
N PRO A 268 3.04 11.27 -0.93
CA PRO A 268 4.36 11.67 -0.44
C PRO A 268 4.81 13.09 -0.82
N TYR A 269 4.42 13.54 -2.02
CA TYR A 269 4.96 14.77 -2.62
C TYR A 269 3.88 15.72 -3.15
N ASP A 270 2.63 15.27 -3.23
CA ASP A 270 1.57 16.01 -3.89
C ASP A 270 0.20 15.70 -3.29
N LYS A 271 -0.68 16.70 -3.35
CA LYS A 271 -2.10 16.51 -3.12
C LYS A 271 -2.74 16.16 -4.46
N SER A 272 -3.46 15.05 -4.49
CA SER A 272 -4.14 14.53 -5.69
C SER A 272 -5.61 14.27 -5.39
N ILE A 273 -6.41 14.10 -6.45
CA ILE A 273 -7.80 13.66 -6.34
C ILE A 273 -7.87 12.24 -6.88
N VAL A 274 -8.30 11.31 -6.04
CA VAL A 274 -8.64 9.96 -6.46
C VAL A 274 -10.09 9.96 -6.91
N LYS A 275 -10.35 9.38 -8.08
CA LYS A 275 -11.69 9.14 -8.61
C LYS A 275 -11.90 7.64 -8.64
N GLY A 276 -13.08 7.18 -8.25
CA GLY A 276 -13.33 5.74 -8.16
C GLY A 276 -14.75 5.40 -7.79
N GLU A 277 -14.97 4.10 -7.65
CA GLU A 277 -16.22 3.50 -7.21
C GLU A 277 -16.17 3.23 -5.71
N ILE A 278 -17.21 3.59 -4.98
CA ILE A 278 -17.34 3.28 -3.55
C ILE A 278 -17.53 1.77 -3.40
N VAL A 279 -16.61 1.11 -2.69
CA VAL A 279 -16.69 -0.33 -2.35
C VAL A 279 -16.96 -0.58 -0.86
N LEU A 280 -16.82 0.44 -0.02
CA LEU A 280 -17.25 0.49 1.38
C LEU A 280 -17.73 1.91 1.68
N ASN A 281 -18.86 2.03 2.37
CA ASN A 281 -19.39 3.30 2.87
C ASN A 281 -19.91 3.09 4.29
N ASP A 282 -19.10 3.46 5.27
CA ASP A 282 -19.44 3.51 6.68
C ASP A 282 -19.59 4.98 7.12
N THR A 283 -20.03 5.20 8.36
CA THR A 283 -20.19 6.51 8.98
C THR A 283 -18.86 7.28 9.01
N ASP A 284 -17.79 6.58 9.37
CA ASP A 284 -16.47 7.19 9.59
C ASP A 284 -15.53 7.00 8.39
N TRP A 285 -15.72 5.92 7.62
CA TRP A 285 -14.78 5.49 6.57
C TRP A 285 -15.45 5.23 5.22
N VAL A 286 -14.73 5.58 4.16
CA VAL A 286 -15.08 5.23 2.78
C VAL A 286 -13.92 4.50 2.12
N ALA A 287 -14.21 3.47 1.34
CA ALA A 287 -13.23 2.83 0.46
C ALA A 287 -13.58 3.09 -1.01
N LEU A 288 -12.63 3.61 -1.78
CA LEU A 288 -12.76 3.87 -3.21
C LEU A 288 -11.85 2.94 -4.01
N ARG A 289 -12.40 2.22 -4.99
CA ARG A 289 -11.59 1.56 -6.02
C ARG A 289 -11.21 2.59 -7.09
N GLY A 290 -9.94 2.95 -7.14
CA GLY A 290 -9.40 3.95 -8.06
C GLY A 290 -9.61 3.55 -9.52
N SER A 291 -10.18 4.45 -10.33
CA SER A 291 -10.51 4.15 -11.73
C SER A 291 -9.28 4.05 -12.65
N LYS A 292 -8.13 4.58 -12.22
CA LYS A 292 -6.89 4.61 -13.01
C LYS A 292 -5.99 3.41 -12.75
N ASP A 293 -5.89 2.96 -11.50
CA ASP A 293 -4.94 1.94 -11.05
C ASP A 293 -5.61 0.68 -10.48
N GLY A 294 -6.91 0.75 -10.16
CA GLY A 294 -7.66 -0.31 -9.50
C GLY A 294 -7.29 -0.51 -8.03
N ALA A 295 -6.45 0.36 -7.46
CA ALA A 295 -6.09 0.32 -6.04
C ALA A 295 -7.30 0.65 -5.17
N ILE A 296 -7.35 0.13 -3.95
CA ILE A 296 -8.38 0.48 -2.97
C ILE A 296 -7.82 1.55 -2.04
N TYR A 297 -8.48 2.70 -2.01
CA TYR A 297 -8.13 3.83 -1.17
C TYR A 297 -9.13 3.95 -0.02
N LEU A 298 -8.64 3.91 1.21
CA LEU A 298 -9.39 4.02 2.45
C LEU A 298 -9.20 5.43 3.02
N PHE A 299 -10.29 6.18 3.13
CA PHE A 299 -10.29 7.56 3.60
C PHE A 299 -11.31 7.77 4.70
N PRO A 300 -11.10 8.74 5.61
CA PRO A 300 -12.18 9.22 6.44
C PRO A 300 -13.25 9.85 5.55
N THR A 301 -14.52 9.77 5.93
CA THR A 301 -15.63 10.35 5.16
C THR A 301 -15.47 11.86 4.95
N THR A 302 -14.77 12.54 5.87
CA THR A 302 -14.39 13.96 5.78
C THR A 302 -13.51 14.31 4.57
N ALA A 303 -12.84 13.34 3.96
CA ALA A 303 -11.99 13.54 2.78
C ALA A 303 -12.76 13.44 1.44
N LEU A 304 -14.05 13.07 1.47
CA LEU A 304 -14.89 13.02 0.28
C LEU A 304 -15.22 14.43 -0.25
N LEU A 305 -15.09 14.58 -1.56
CA LEU A 305 -15.39 15.84 -2.26
C LEU A 305 -16.80 15.89 -2.83
N SER A 306 -17.31 14.73 -3.23
CA SER A 306 -18.65 14.54 -3.77
C SER A 306 -18.90 13.05 -3.96
N ALA A 307 -20.10 12.60 -3.60
CA ALA A 307 -20.65 11.30 -3.98
C ALA A 307 -21.82 11.54 -4.96
N GLY A 308 -21.95 10.72 -6.00
CA GLY A 308 -23.16 10.70 -6.85
C GLY A 308 -23.25 11.74 -7.99
N LEU A 309 -22.15 12.05 -8.68
CA LEU A 309 -22.15 13.09 -9.73
C LEU A 309 -22.81 12.74 -11.08
N ASP A 310 -23.42 11.57 -11.25
CA ASP A 310 -24.07 11.19 -12.51
C ASP A 310 -25.61 11.32 -12.50
N GLY A 311 -26.20 11.91 -11.45
CA GLY A 311 -27.64 12.23 -11.45
C GLY A 311 -28.59 11.03 -11.48
N LYS A 312 -28.08 9.81 -11.27
CA LYS A 312 -28.89 8.60 -11.04
C LYS A 312 -28.90 8.30 -9.55
N SER A 313 -29.99 8.65 -8.86
CA SER A 313 -30.20 8.16 -7.50
C SER A 313 -30.33 6.64 -7.55
N VAL A 314 -29.40 5.90 -6.95
CA VAL A 314 -29.46 4.44 -6.87
C VAL A 314 -30.31 4.08 -5.64
N SER A 315 -31.62 4.27 -5.74
CA SER A 315 -32.57 3.99 -4.65
C SER A 315 -32.89 2.50 -4.44
N HIS A 316 -32.11 1.58 -5.01
CA HIS A 316 -32.45 0.14 -5.06
C HIS A 316 -31.35 -0.85 -4.67
N CYS A 317 -30.25 -0.41 -4.08
CA CYS A 317 -29.23 -1.33 -3.56
C CYS A 317 -29.45 -1.64 -2.06
N ASN A 318 -30.66 -2.07 -1.69
CA ASN A 318 -30.93 -2.60 -0.35
C ASN A 318 -30.84 -4.13 -0.35
N SER A 319 -29.88 -4.63 0.42
CA SER A 319 -29.82 -5.92 1.10
C SER A 319 -30.37 -7.13 0.35
N SER A 320 -29.47 -8.01 -0.09
CA SER A 320 -29.78 -9.45 -0.04
C SER A 320 -30.19 -9.76 1.40
N LYS A 321 -31.48 -10.03 1.58
CA LYS A 321 -32.04 -10.57 2.82
C LYS A 321 -31.14 -11.69 3.32
N GLY A 322 -30.78 -11.63 4.60
CA GLY A 322 -30.18 -12.77 5.28
C GLY A 322 -31.03 -14.03 5.05
N GLY A 323 -30.39 -15.06 4.54
CA GLY A 323 -30.79 -16.46 4.66
C GLY A 323 -29.48 -17.23 4.80
N GLN A 324 -29.23 -18.01 5.84
CA GLN A 324 -30.05 -18.50 6.96
C GLN A 324 -29.32 -18.25 8.28
#